data_AF-A0A1C0Y7H6-F1
#
_entry.id   AF-A0A1C0Y7H6-F1
#
_cell.length_a   1.000
_cell.length_b   1.000
_cell.length_c   1.000
_cell.angle_alpha   90.00
_cell.angle_beta   90.00
_cell.angle_gamma   90.00
#
_symmetry.space_group_name_H-M   'P 1'
#
loop_
_entity.id
_entity.type
_entity.pdbx_description
1 polymer ?
#
loop_
_entity_poly.entity_id
_entity_poly.type
_entity_poly.pdbx_seq_one_letter_code
_entity_poly.pdbx_strand_id
1 'polypeptide(L)'
;MGQDILAELAVGARTSLFIGIMTAILATLIGGIVGVLSGYIGGRFEQLMMRIIDVVLTLPYLPLMIVVAVYMGPGVFTQIFVITLVMWAGKARQIRAQTLSIKSAGPVLAAKTMGASDFYIFKKHILPGVFPLFIPQFVGAVNASILMESSLSFLGMGDPTMKSWGSILYYANSRSGFLTDAWIWWIIPPGICIVLVVLAFSFMGYYLEEKVNPRLSAYTAAQKRVKQQITVNEELVAQNIALAVRDLSVKYPKNGKFTTVVSDVRFDVKQGEVLGIVGESGSGKTTVASAIIQQLRSPAHVPHGAIYFEGRDLQLFSDEEIREVRGQQIGYIAQAAMNALNPVVSVEKQLKEALLAHQTLSTKEIDERIDEALIQVGLEPKWRYAFSHELSGGMRQRVIIAMALINKPRFVIADEPTTGLDVMVQVEIIQLLRKLQRELNLSMIFISHDLPAVLSITDRLIIMKYGHIVDEGPSKALAKTSTHPYTRRLIDAIPLLQPRKEEVRDVVH
;
A
#
# COMPACT_ATOMS: atom_id res chain seq x y z
N MET A 1 -59.19 1.56 11.00
CA MET A 1 -58.38 0.33 11.25
C MET A 1 -56.92 0.75 11.27
N GLY A 2 -56.22 0.56 12.40
CA GLY A 2 -54.78 0.85 12.48
C GLY A 2 -53.98 -0.21 11.72
N GLN A 3 -53.00 0.22 10.93
CA GLN A 3 -52.04 -0.70 10.31
C GLN A 3 -50.82 -0.81 11.24
N ASP A 4 -50.36 -2.03 11.51
CA ASP A 4 -49.13 -2.29 12.25
C ASP A 4 -47.92 -2.11 11.33
N ILE A 5 -47.29 -0.94 11.43
CA ILE A 5 -46.13 -0.56 10.62
C ILE A 5 -44.95 -1.51 10.87
N LEU A 6 -44.77 -2.01 12.09
CA LEU A 6 -43.65 -2.89 12.42
C LEU A 6 -43.81 -4.25 11.74
N ALA A 7 -45.03 -4.81 11.76
CA ALA A 7 -45.36 -6.02 11.03
C ALA A 7 -45.18 -5.82 9.51
N GLU A 8 -45.58 -4.67 8.98
CA GLU A 8 -45.39 -4.35 7.55
C GLU A 8 -43.91 -4.23 7.17
N LEU A 9 -43.07 -3.61 8.01
CA LEU A 9 -41.63 -3.52 7.81
C LEU A 9 -40.96 -4.90 7.80
N ALA A 10 -41.35 -5.78 8.73
CA ALA A 10 -40.80 -7.12 8.83
C ALA A 10 -41.19 -8.00 7.64
N VAL A 11 -42.45 -7.94 7.21
CA VAL A 11 -42.91 -8.63 5.99
C VAL A 11 -42.26 -8.04 4.74
N GLY A 12 -42.14 -6.71 4.69
CA GLY A 12 -41.47 -5.95 3.62
C GLY A 12 -40.02 -6.39 3.42
N ALA A 13 -39.30 -6.58 4.53
CA ALA A 13 -37.91 -7.03 4.52
C ALA A 13 -37.73 -8.36 3.80
N ARG A 14 -38.64 -9.32 4.02
CA ARG A 14 -38.58 -10.64 3.39
C ARG A 14 -38.63 -10.54 1.87
N THR A 15 -39.54 -9.74 1.33
CA THR A 15 -39.73 -9.57 -0.12
C THR A 15 -38.55 -8.83 -0.75
N SER A 16 -38.15 -7.68 -0.17
CA SER A 16 -37.02 -6.89 -0.67
C SER A 16 -35.69 -7.65 -0.63
N LEU A 17 -35.42 -8.39 0.45
CA LEU A 17 -34.22 -9.24 0.55
C LEU A 17 -34.27 -10.41 -0.43
N PHE A 18 -35.41 -11.07 -0.60
CA PHE A 18 -35.55 -12.18 -1.54
C PHE A 18 -35.26 -11.74 -2.98
N ILE A 19 -35.89 -10.65 -3.43
CA ILE A 19 -35.65 -10.09 -4.77
C ILE A 19 -34.20 -9.64 -4.91
N GLY A 20 -33.67 -8.90 -3.93
CA GLY A 20 -32.31 -8.37 -3.94
C GLY A 20 -31.26 -9.49 -4.06
N ILE A 21 -31.38 -10.54 -3.24
CA ILE A 21 -30.44 -11.66 -3.23
C ILE A 21 -30.56 -12.50 -4.51
N MET A 22 -31.77 -12.86 -4.94
CA MET A 22 -31.96 -13.69 -6.14
C MET A 22 -31.45 -13.00 -7.40
N THR A 23 -31.75 -11.71 -7.55
CA THR A 23 -31.23 -10.89 -8.64
C THR A 23 -29.71 -10.81 -8.61
N ALA A 24 -29.12 -10.59 -7.42
CA ALA A 24 -27.68 -10.53 -7.28
C ALA A 24 -26.98 -11.84 -7.65
N ILE A 25 -27.56 -12.98 -7.27
CA ILE A 25 -27.06 -14.32 -7.65
C ILE A 25 -27.09 -14.44 -9.18
N LEU A 26 -28.24 -14.20 -9.81
CA LEU A 26 -28.40 -14.36 -11.26
C LEU A 26 -27.49 -13.41 -12.04
N ALA A 27 -27.47 -12.12 -11.68
CA ALA A 27 -26.65 -11.12 -12.35
C ALA A 27 -25.15 -11.42 -12.23
N THR A 28 -24.70 -11.90 -11.07
CA THR A 28 -23.29 -12.25 -10.84
C THR A 28 -22.91 -13.55 -11.53
N LEU A 29 -23.80 -14.55 -11.56
CA LEU A 29 -23.55 -15.80 -12.29
C LEU A 29 -23.51 -15.57 -13.80
N ILE A 30 -24.53 -14.92 -14.37
CA ILE A 30 -24.59 -14.61 -15.81
C ILE A 30 -23.41 -13.73 -16.19
N GLY A 31 -23.20 -12.65 -15.45
CA GLY A 31 -22.09 -11.74 -15.68
C GLY A 31 -20.73 -12.43 -15.57
N GLY A 32 -20.54 -13.26 -14.54
CA GLY A 32 -19.30 -13.98 -14.33
C GLY A 32 -19.00 -15.03 -15.39
N ILE A 33 -20.00 -15.81 -15.81
CA ILE A 33 -19.85 -16.77 -16.91
C ILE A 33 -19.47 -16.04 -18.20
N VAL A 34 -20.22 -15.01 -18.58
CA VAL A 34 -19.93 -14.25 -19.81
C VAL A 34 -18.57 -13.56 -19.72
N GLY A 35 -18.23 -12.97 -18.58
CA GLY A 35 -16.97 -12.28 -18.36
C GLY A 35 -15.75 -13.21 -18.44
N VAL A 36 -15.81 -14.34 -17.75
CA VAL A 36 -14.76 -15.37 -17.77
C VAL A 36 -14.59 -15.95 -19.19
N LEU A 37 -15.68 -16.33 -19.85
CA LEU A 37 -15.61 -16.90 -21.20
C LEU A 37 -15.09 -15.88 -22.22
N SER A 38 -15.55 -14.63 -22.15
CA SER A 38 -15.13 -13.57 -23.07
C SER A 38 -13.65 -13.24 -22.90
N GLY A 39 -13.15 -13.12 -21.67
CA GLY A 39 -11.72 -12.88 -21.41
C GLY A 39 -10.83 -14.08 -21.74
N TYR A 40 -11.35 -15.31 -21.60
CA TYR A 40 -10.58 -16.52 -21.84
C TYR A 40 -10.52 -16.92 -23.32
N ILE A 41 -11.67 -17.06 -23.99
CA ILE A 41 -11.74 -17.50 -25.40
C ILE A 41 -11.15 -16.41 -26.31
N GLY A 42 -11.50 -15.15 -26.09
CA GLY A 42 -11.05 -14.03 -26.91
C GLY A 42 -11.63 -14.01 -28.33
N GLY A 43 -11.05 -13.18 -29.19
CA GLY A 43 -11.34 -13.17 -30.63
C GLY A 43 -12.74 -12.66 -30.97
N ARG A 44 -13.41 -13.29 -31.94
CA ARG A 44 -14.74 -12.86 -32.43
C ARG A 44 -15.83 -12.99 -31.36
N PHE A 45 -15.77 -14.02 -30.52
CA PHE A 45 -16.73 -14.21 -29.44
C PHE A 45 -16.66 -13.07 -28.44
N GLU A 46 -15.46 -12.71 -28.01
CA GLU A 46 -15.23 -11.57 -27.12
C GLU A 46 -15.75 -10.26 -27.72
N GLN A 47 -15.43 -9.99 -29.00
CA GLN A 47 -15.91 -8.78 -29.67
C GLN A 47 -17.44 -8.72 -29.72
N LEU A 48 -18.12 -9.83 -30.01
CA LEU A 48 -19.58 -9.90 -30.04
C LEU A 48 -20.17 -9.66 -28.65
N MET A 49 -19.68 -10.36 -27.63
CA MET A 49 -20.16 -10.20 -26.25
C MET A 49 -19.94 -8.78 -25.74
N MET A 50 -18.78 -8.18 -26.05
CA MET A 50 -18.49 -6.80 -25.65
C MET A 50 -19.40 -5.79 -26.33
N ARG A 51 -19.74 -5.97 -27.61
CA ARG A 51 -20.74 -5.11 -28.27
C ARG A 51 -22.11 -5.20 -27.61
N ILE A 52 -22.55 -6.40 -27.25
CA ILE A 52 -23.83 -6.59 -26.52
C ILE A 52 -23.77 -5.88 -25.17
N ILE A 53 -22.69 -6.08 -24.42
CA ILE A 53 -22.47 -5.43 -23.12
C ILE A 53 -22.45 -3.91 -23.26
N ASP A 54 -21.76 -3.37 -24.27
CA ASP A 54 -21.67 -1.94 -24.52
C ASP A 54 -23.05 -1.35 -24.82
N VAL A 55 -23.86 -2.02 -25.64
CA VAL A 55 -25.25 -1.63 -25.89
C VAL A 55 -26.05 -1.62 -24.58
N VAL A 56 -26.04 -2.71 -23.80
CA VAL A 56 -26.81 -2.79 -22.54
C VAL A 56 -26.41 -1.69 -21.56
N LEU A 57 -25.13 -1.36 -21.45
CA LEU A 57 -24.63 -0.34 -20.53
C LEU A 57 -24.90 1.11 -21.01
N THR A 58 -25.25 1.30 -22.29
CA THR A 58 -25.70 2.60 -22.80
C THR A 58 -27.19 2.84 -22.60
N LEU A 59 -27.97 1.79 -22.34
CA LEU A 59 -29.41 1.93 -22.14
C LEU A 59 -29.70 2.60 -20.79
N PRO A 60 -30.66 3.55 -20.73
CA PRO A 60 -31.07 4.14 -19.46
C PRO A 60 -31.85 3.09 -18.66
N TYR A 61 -31.24 2.63 -17.56
CA TYR A 61 -31.72 1.49 -16.78
C TYR A 61 -33.16 1.65 -16.30
N LEU A 62 -33.48 2.77 -15.65
CA LEU A 62 -34.83 3.00 -15.12
C LEU A 62 -35.91 2.98 -16.23
N PRO A 63 -35.82 3.78 -17.31
CA PRO A 63 -36.77 3.70 -18.42
C PRO A 63 -36.92 2.29 -19.02
N LEU A 64 -35.81 1.58 -19.24
CA LEU A 64 -35.86 0.22 -19.77
C LEU A 64 -36.60 -0.72 -18.82
N MET A 65 -36.29 -0.64 -17.52
CA MET A 65 -36.95 -1.46 -16.51
C MET A 65 -38.46 -1.19 -16.47
N ILE A 66 -38.88 0.08 -16.61
CA ILE A 66 -40.29 0.47 -16.64
C ILE A 66 -41.00 -0.15 -17.84
N VAL A 67 -40.44 -0.01 -19.05
CA VAL A 67 -41.06 -0.53 -20.27
C VAL A 67 -41.24 -2.05 -20.21
N VAL A 68 -40.21 -2.77 -19.75
CA VAL A 68 -40.30 -4.23 -19.64
C VAL A 68 -41.27 -4.65 -18.54
N ALA A 69 -41.28 -3.96 -17.39
CA ALA A 69 -42.20 -4.25 -16.29
C ALA A 69 -43.67 -4.00 -16.68
N VAL A 70 -43.96 -2.96 -17.46
CA VAL A 70 -45.31 -2.68 -17.97
C VAL A 70 -45.78 -3.79 -18.91
N TYR A 71 -44.90 -4.32 -19.77
CA TYR A 71 -45.25 -5.39 -20.70
C TYR A 71 -45.45 -6.74 -20.02
N MET A 72 -44.57 -7.09 -19.06
CA MET A 72 -44.62 -8.38 -18.36
C MET A 72 -45.63 -8.42 -17.20
N GLY A 73 -46.11 -7.26 -16.77
CA GLY A 73 -47.00 -7.11 -15.63
C GLY A 73 -46.24 -7.09 -14.29
N PRO A 74 -46.88 -6.51 -13.23
CA PRO A 74 -46.28 -6.42 -11.91
C PRO A 74 -46.15 -7.81 -11.27
N GLY A 75 -44.99 -8.08 -10.67
CA GLY A 75 -44.75 -9.34 -9.97
C GLY A 75 -43.29 -9.53 -9.58
N VAL A 76 -43.06 -10.36 -8.55
CA VAL A 76 -41.71 -10.65 -8.04
C VAL A 76 -40.78 -11.18 -9.13
N PHE A 77 -41.27 -12.07 -10.00
CA PHE A 77 -40.48 -12.63 -11.11
C PHE A 77 -40.11 -11.58 -12.15
N THR A 78 -41.04 -10.66 -12.47
CA THR A 78 -40.77 -9.55 -13.38
C THR A 78 -39.66 -8.66 -12.82
N GLN A 79 -39.72 -8.31 -11.54
CA GLN A 79 -38.68 -7.50 -10.90
C GLN A 79 -37.31 -8.20 -10.94
N ILE A 80 -37.23 -9.48 -10.57
CA ILE A 80 -35.98 -10.25 -10.62
C ILE A 80 -35.41 -10.28 -12.04
N PHE A 81 -36.25 -10.55 -13.04
CA PHE A 81 -35.84 -10.62 -14.44
C PHE A 81 -35.30 -9.27 -14.94
N VAL A 82 -36.09 -8.21 -14.74
CA VAL A 82 -35.80 -6.86 -15.23
C VAL A 82 -34.53 -6.29 -14.61
N ILE A 83 -34.36 -6.44 -13.30
CA ILE A 83 -33.15 -5.97 -12.61
C ILE A 83 -31.93 -6.81 -13.05
N THR A 84 -32.09 -8.14 -13.19
CA THR A 84 -31.01 -9.02 -13.66
C THR A 84 -30.55 -8.66 -15.08
N LEU A 85 -31.50 -8.41 -15.99
CA LEU A 85 -31.27 -8.05 -17.40
C LEU A 85 -30.36 -6.82 -17.57
N VAL A 86 -30.44 -5.89 -16.63
CA VAL A 86 -29.64 -4.67 -16.64
C VAL A 86 -28.29 -4.87 -15.94
N MET A 87 -28.28 -5.58 -14.82
CA MET A 87 -27.10 -5.62 -13.94
C MET A 87 -25.98 -6.54 -14.42
N TRP A 88 -26.29 -7.61 -15.16
CA TRP A 88 -25.30 -8.63 -15.54
C TRP A 88 -24.14 -8.07 -16.39
N ALA A 89 -24.42 -7.09 -17.25
CA ALA A 89 -23.46 -6.56 -18.22
C ALA A 89 -22.26 -5.86 -17.57
N GLY A 90 -22.50 -5.07 -16.51
CA GLY A 90 -21.44 -4.43 -15.75
C GLY A 90 -20.52 -5.45 -15.06
N LYS A 91 -21.11 -6.51 -14.52
CA LYS A 91 -20.39 -7.62 -13.88
C LYS A 91 -19.53 -8.38 -14.89
N ALA A 92 -20.08 -8.66 -16.08
CA ALA A 92 -19.34 -9.30 -17.16
C ALA A 92 -18.11 -8.49 -17.60
N ARG A 93 -18.26 -7.17 -17.77
CA ARG A 93 -17.15 -6.29 -18.15
C ARG A 93 -16.01 -6.31 -17.12
N GLN A 94 -16.34 -6.21 -15.83
CA GLN A 94 -15.34 -6.19 -14.76
C GLN A 94 -14.61 -7.54 -14.63
N ILE A 95 -15.35 -8.65 -14.65
CA ILE A 95 -14.77 -10.00 -14.56
C ILE A 95 -13.91 -10.33 -15.80
N ARG A 96 -14.31 -9.88 -16.99
CA ARG A 96 -13.52 -10.03 -18.23
C ARG A 96 -12.17 -9.31 -18.12
N ALA A 97 -12.15 -8.07 -17.66
CA ALA A 97 -10.90 -7.31 -17.50
C ALA A 97 -9.90 -8.03 -16.59
N GLN A 98 -10.39 -8.61 -15.48
CA GLN A 98 -9.54 -9.37 -14.56
C GLN A 98 -9.11 -10.73 -15.14
N THR A 99 -10.00 -11.40 -15.87
CA THR A 99 -9.68 -12.65 -16.58
C THR A 99 -8.54 -12.43 -17.58
N LEU A 100 -8.55 -11.31 -18.32
CA LEU A 100 -7.46 -10.94 -19.24
C LEU A 100 -6.14 -10.71 -18.51
N SER A 101 -6.17 -10.01 -17.37
CA SER A 101 -5.00 -9.77 -16.52
C SER A 101 -4.35 -11.08 -16.02
N ILE A 102 -5.18 -12.06 -15.62
CA ILE A 102 -4.68 -13.37 -15.18
C ILE A 102 -4.18 -14.20 -16.37
N LYS A 103 -4.86 -14.12 -17.52
CA LYS A 103 -4.46 -14.83 -18.75
C LYS A 103 -3.08 -14.38 -19.26
N SER A 104 -2.72 -13.12 -19.08
CA SER A 104 -1.40 -12.58 -19.44
C SER A 104 -0.33 -12.77 -18.36
N ALA A 105 -0.65 -13.42 -17.24
CA ALA A 105 0.30 -13.64 -16.15
C ALA A 105 1.39 -14.67 -16.52
N GLY A 106 2.62 -14.44 -16.03
CA GLY A 106 3.79 -15.29 -16.28
C GLY A 106 3.57 -16.80 -16.08
N PRO A 107 2.91 -17.27 -14.99
CA PRO A 107 2.64 -18.69 -14.80
C PRO A 107 1.73 -19.31 -15.87
N VAL A 108 0.77 -18.54 -16.39
CA VAL A 108 -0.16 -18.99 -17.43
C VAL A 108 0.56 -19.08 -18.78
N LEU A 109 1.36 -18.07 -19.10
CA LEU A 109 2.21 -18.07 -20.30
C LEU A 109 3.21 -19.24 -20.27
N ALA A 110 3.84 -19.49 -19.12
CA ALA A 110 4.74 -20.62 -18.94
C ALA A 110 4.03 -21.98 -19.18
N ALA A 111 2.85 -22.19 -18.59
CA ALA A 111 2.06 -23.39 -18.81
C ALA A 111 1.69 -23.57 -20.29
N LYS A 112 1.32 -22.48 -20.97
CA LYS A 112 1.02 -22.48 -22.40
C LYS A 112 2.24 -22.82 -23.26
N THR A 113 3.41 -22.24 -22.95
CA THR A 113 4.67 -22.56 -23.64
C THR A 113 5.15 -23.99 -23.40
N MET A 114 4.77 -24.60 -22.27
CA MET A 114 5.03 -26.01 -21.97
C MET A 114 4.02 -26.96 -22.64
N GLY A 115 3.12 -26.46 -23.49
CA GLY A 115 2.15 -27.29 -24.23
C GLY A 115 0.93 -27.73 -23.42
N ALA A 116 0.63 -27.07 -22.28
CA ALA A 116 -0.58 -27.39 -21.52
C ALA A 116 -1.85 -27.07 -22.33
N SER A 117 -2.87 -27.93 -22.23
CA SER A 117 -4.13 -27.73 -22.93
C SER A 117 -4.90 -26.52 -22.40
N ASP A 118 -5.69 -25.90 -23.27
CA ASP A 118 -6.52 -24.74 -22.90
C ASP A 118 -7.46 -25.08 -21.73
N PHE A 119 -8.10 -26.25 -21.76
CA PHE A 119 -8.95 -26.68 -20.65
C PHE A 119 -8.19 -26.83 -19.33
N TYR A 120 -6.96 -27.34 -19.36
CA TYR A 120 -6.11 -27.41 -18.17
C TYR A 120 -5.77 -26.01 -17.64
N ILE A 121 -5.36 -25.09 -18.53
CA ILE A 121 -5.05 -23.70 -18.16
C ILE A 121 -6.27 -23.02 -17.54
N PHE A 122 -7.43 -23.19 -18.16
CA PHE A 122 -8.69 -22.64 -17.69
C PHE A 122 -9.02 -23.12 -16.26
N LYS A 123 -9.04 -24.44 -16.04
CA LYS A 123 -9.41 -25.03 -14.75
C LYS A 123 -8.37 -24.78 -13.65
N LYS A 124 -7.08 -24.81 -13.99
CA LYS A 124 -5.99 -24.75 -13.01
C LYS A 124 -5.55 -23.33 -12.66
N HIS A 125 -5.61 -22.41 -13.62
CA HIS A 125 -5.06 -21.06 -13.45
C HIS A 125 -6.11 -19.95 -13.54
N ILE A 126 -7.04 -20.03 -14.50
CA ILE A 126 -8.02 -18.96 -14.72
C ILE A 126 -9.13 -19.00 -13.69
N LEU A 127 -9.85 -20.13 -13.59
CA LEU A 127 -11.02 -20.25 -12.71
C LEU A 127 -10.68 -19.98 -11.23
N PRO A 128 -9.60 -20.54 -10.65
CA PRO A 128 -9.23 -20.25 -9.26
C PRO A 128 -8.74 -18.81 -9.06
N GLY A 129 -8.15 -18.20 -10.08
CA GLY A 129 -7.67 -16.81 -10.00
C GLY A 129 -8.82 -15.79 -10.06
N VAL A 130 -9.89 -16.09 -10.80
CA VAL A 130 -11.05 -15.21 -10.95
C VAL A 130 -12.09 -15.45 -9.84
N PHE A 131 -12.19 -16.66 -9.29
CA PHE A 131 -13.22 -17.03 -8.30
C PHE A 131 -13.33 -16.08 -7.09
N PRO A 132 -12.22 -15.62 -6.45
CA PRO A 132 -12.28 -14.64 -5.36
C PRO A 132 -13.01 -13.35 -5.72
N LEU A 133 -13.02 -12.96 -7.00
CA LEU A 133 -13.65 -11.74 -7.48
C LEU A 133 -15.17 -11.85 -7.52
N PHE A 134 -15.75 -13.05 -7.50
CA PHE A 134 -17.21 -13.20 -7.50
C PHE A 134 -17.85 -12.66 -6.22
N ILE A 135 -17.13 -12.68 -5.10
CA ILE A 135 -17.62 -12.22 -3.79
C ILE A 135 -17.90 -10.71 -3.79
N PRO A 136 -16.93 -9.82 -4.08
CA PRO A 136 -17.21 -8.38 -4.13
C PRO A 136 -18.22 -8.02 -5.22
N GLN A 137 -18.25 -8.78 -6.32
CA GLN A 137 -19.24 -8.58 -7.38
C GLN A 137 -20.66 -8.91 -6.92
N PHE A 138 -20.83 -10.03 -6.21
CA PHE A 138 -22.09 -10.45 -5.60
C PHE A 138 -22.58 -9.45 -4.57
N VAL A 139 -21.71 -9.01 -3.65
CA VAL A 139 -22.07 -8.03 -2.60
C VAL A 139 -22.52 -6.72 -3.23
N GLY A 140 -21.75 -6.19 -4.19
CA GLY A 140 -22.14 -4.98 -4.90
C GLY A 140 -23.43 -5.17 -5.71
N ALA A 141 -23.72 -6.38 -6.19
CA ALA A 141 -24.98 -6.69 -6.84
C ALA A 141 -26.15 -6.68 -5.84
N VAL A 142 -26.02 -7.30 -4.66
CA VAL A 142 -27.07 -7.26 -3.62
C VAL A 142 -27.44 -5.82 -3.27
N ASN A 143 -26.44 -4.96 -3.04
CA ASN A 143 -26.65 -3.55 -2.71
C ASN A 143 -27.45 -2.81 -3.80
N ALA A 144 -27.02 -2.93 -5.05
CA ALA A 144 -27.69 -2.28 -6.18
C ALA A 144 -29.08 -2.87 -6.45
N SER A 145 -29.26 -4.19 -6.31
CA SER A 145 -30.54 -4.87 -6.52
C SER A 145 -31.59 -4.46 -5.50
N ILE A 146 -31.24 -4.31 -4.22
CA ILE A 146 -32.18 -3.84 -3.18
C ILE A 146 -32.65 -2.41 -3.47
N LEU A 147 -31.73 -1.52 -3.87
CA LEU A 147 -32.06 -0.14 -4.22
C LEU A 147 -32.93 -0.05 -5.49
N MET A 148 -32.63 -0.86 -6.51
CA MET A 148 -33.42 -0.93 -7.74
C MET A 148 -34.80 -1.54 -7.50
N GLU A 149 -34.91 -2.60 -6.69
CA GLU A 149 -36.20 -3.17 -6.28
C GLU A 149 -37.06 -2.14 -5.57
N SER A 150 -36.47 -1.45 -4.58
CA SER A 150 -37.18 -0.41 -3.83
C SER A 150 -37.66 0.72 -4.74
N SER A 151 -36.83 1.13 -5.71
CA SER A 151 -37.19 2.16 -6.70
C SER A 151 -38.31 1.69 -7.64
N LEU A 152 -38.23 0.47 -8.16
CA LEU A 152 -39.21 -0.10 -9.09
C LEU A 152 -40.56 -0.33 -8.39
N SER A 153 -40.52 -0.85 -7.16
CA SER A 153 -41.72 -1.01 -6.35
C SER A 153 -42.31 0.32 -5.90
N PHE A 154 -41.49 1.34 -5.63
CA PHE A 154 -41.96 2.71 -5.35
C PHE A 154 -42.69 3.32 -6.55
N LEU A 155 -42.30 2.98 -7.77
CA LEU A 155 -42.99 3.42 -8.99
C LEU A 155 -44.25 2.61 -9.31
N GLY A 156 -44.68 1.69 -8.43
CA GLY A 156 -45.88 0.89 -8.61
C GLY A 156 -45.70 -0.35 -9.50
N MET A 157 -44.46 -0.74 -9.79
CA MET A 157 -44.14 -1.95 -10.58
C MET A 157 -43.76 -3.15 -9.71
N GLY A 158 -44.00 -3.06 -8.41
CA GLY A 158 -43.88 -4.19 -7.48
C GLY A 158 -45.10 -5.11 -7.52
N ASP A 159 -44.96 -6.30 -6.93
CA ASP A 159 -46.08 -7.22 -6.75
C ASP A 159 -47.13 -6.60 -5.81
N PRO A 160 -48.38 -6.37 -6.25
CA PRO A 160 -49.39 -5.75 -5.41
C PRO A 160 -49.88 -6.66 -4.27
N THR A 161 -49.59 -7.97 -4.34
CA THR A 161 -50.00 -8.96 -3.33
C THR A 161 -48.96 -9.13 -2.22
N MET A 162 -47.73 -8.68 -2.44
CA MET A 162 -46.62 -8.81 -1.50
C MET A 162 -46.12 -7.44 -1.06
N LYS A 163 -46.01 -7.23 0.26
CA LYS A 163 -45.38 -6.00 0.77
C LYS A 163 -43.86 -6.11 0.61
N SER A 164 -43.26 -5.08 0.04
CA SER A 164 -41.83 -4.78 0.03
C SER A 164 -41.56 -3.38 0.61
N TRP A 165 -40.33 -3.05 0.96
CA TRP A 165 -40.02 -1.70 1.45
C TRP A 165 -40.34 -0.61 0.42
N GLY A 166 -40.09 -0.86 -0.86
CA GLY A 166 -40.50 0.07 -1.92
C GLY A 166 -42.02 0.21 -2.05
N SER A 167 -42.78 -0.87 -1.86
CA SER A 167 -44.26 -0.80 -1.90
C SER A 167 -44.83 -0.01 -0.72
N ILE A 168 -44.21 -0.07 0.46
CA ILE A 168 -44.61 0.72 1.63
C ILE A 168 -44.44 2.21 1.32
N LEU A 169 -43.31 2.58 0.70
CA LEU A 169 -43.06 3.94 0.24
C LEU A 169 -44.06 4.38 -0.84
N TYR A 170 -44.42 3.48 -1.77
CA TYR A 170 -45.46 3.75 -2.79
C TYR A 170 -46.80 4.07 -2.15
N TYR A 171 -47.27 3.23 -1.22
CA TYR A 171 -48.55 3.45 -0.55
C TYR A 171 -48.54 4.71 0.31
N ALA A 172 -47.42 5.01 0.98
CA ALA A 172 -47.22 6.27 1.69
C ALA A 172 -47.37 7.47 0.74
N ASN A 173 -46.81 7.38 -0.48
CA ASN A 173 -46.96 8.40 -1.51
C ASN A 173 -48.40 8.56 -1.99
N SER A 174 -49.04 7.45 -2.33
CA SER A 174 -50.42 7.46 -2.86
C SER A 174 -51.45 8.02 -1.87
N ARG A 175 -51.15 7.97 -0.57
CA ARG A 175 -52.03 8.44 0.52
C ARG A 175 -51.65 9.83 1.01
N SER A 176 -50.86 10.58 0.25
CA SER A 176 -50.35 11.92 0.65
C SER A 176 -49.56 11.92 1.97
N GLY A 177 -48.96 10.79 2.34
CA GLY A 177 -48.15 10.65 3.54
C GLY A 177 -46.92 11.56 3.55
N PHE A 178 -46.43 12.01 2.39
CA PHE A 178 -45.33 12.97 2.27
C PHE A 178 -45.72 14.40 2.66
N LEU A 179 -47.00 14.74 2.57
CA LEU A 179 -47.51 16.09 2.82
C LEU A 179 -48.15 16.22 4.22
N THR A 180 -48.10 15.15 5.02
CA THR A 180 -48.69 15.07 6.36
C THR A 180 -47.64 14.58 7.35
N ASP A 181 -47.82 14.80 8.66
CA ASP A 181 -46.89 14.33 9.71
C ASP A 181 -46.72 12.79 9.77
N ALA A 182 -47.47 12.05 8.96
CA ALA A 182 -47.34 10.60 8.80
C ALA A 182 -46.03 10.16 8.14
N TRP A 183 -45.28 11.07 7.48
CA TRP A 183 -44.01 10.74 6.82
C TRP A 183 -42.98 10.13 7.78
N ILE A 184 -42.97 10.56 9.04
CA ILE A 184 -42.07 10.07 10.09
C ILE A 184 -42.21 8.56 10.29
N TRP A 185 -43.43 8.04 10.15
CA TRP A 185 -43.75 6.64 10.45
C TRP A 185 -43.77 5.74 9.21
N TRP A 186 -44.08 6.30 8.04
CA TRP A 186 -44.25 5.52 6.81
C TRP A 186 -43.06 5.58 5.84
N ILE A 187 -42.20 6.61 5.95
CA ILE A 187 -41.08 6.83 5.02
C ILE A 187 -39.72 6.58 5.67
N ILE A 188 -39.49 7.15 6.86
CA ILE A 188 -38.19 7.02 7.55
C ILE A 188 -37.87 5.54 7.86
N PRO A 189 -38.77 4.73 8.44
CA PRO A 189 -38.40 3.38 8.86
C PRO A 189 -38.00 2.44 7.71
N PRO A 190 -38.74 2.35 6.58
CA PRO A 190 -38.28 1.57 5.42
C PRO A 190 -36.93 2.07 4.89
N GLY A 191 -36.72 3.39 4.86
CA GLY A 191 -35.44 4.00 4.43
C GLY A 191 -34.27 3.58 5.32
N ILE A 192 -34.43 3.63 6.65
CA ILE A 192 -33.42 3.17 7.61
C ILE A 192 -33.15 1.67 7.44
N CYS A 193 -34.18 0.85 7.26
CA CYS A 193 -34.02 -0.59 7.02
C CYS A 193 -33.21 -0.87 5.76
N ILE A 194 -33.49 -0.18 4.66
CA ILE A 194 -32.71 -0.29 3.41
C ILE A 194 -31.25 0.08 3.66
N VAL A 195 -30.97 1.21 4.32
CA VAL A 195 -29.60 1.67 4.61
C VAL A 195 -28.84 0.66 5.48
N LEU A 196 -29.44 0.21 6.58
CA LEU A 196 -28.81 -0.73 7.51
C LEU A 196 -28.50 -2.06 6.83
N VAL A 197 -29.41 -2.58 6.00
CA VAL A 197 -29.18 -3.82 5.27
C VAL A 197 -28.09 -3.67 4.21
N VAL A 198 -28.12 -2.59 3.42
CA VAL A 198 -27.07 -2.32 2.42
C VAL A 198 -25.69 -2.18 3.09
N LEU A 199 -25.61 -1.51 4.25
CA LEU A 199 -24.37 -1.40 5.03
C LEU A 199 -23.93 -2.76 5.57
N ALA A 200 -24.84 -3.56 6.13
CA ALA A 200 -24.54 -4.88 6.66
C ALA A 200 -23.97 -5.81 5.58
N PHE A 201 -24.57 -5.83 4.38
CA PHE A 201 -24.05 -6.58 3.24
C PHE A 201 -22.69 -6.06 2.77
N SER A 202 -22.48 -4.74 2.78
CA SER A 202 -21.19 -4.14 2.42
C SER A 202 -20.08 -4.57 3.37
N PHE A 203 -20.30 -4.50 4.70
CA PHE A 203 -19.32 -4.95 5.69
C PHE A 203 -19.07 -6.46 5.62
N MET A 204 -20.12 -7.26 5.45
CA MET A 204 -19.98 -8.70 5.26
C MET A 204 -19.15 -9.02 4.00
N GLY A 205 -19.33 -8.24 2.92
CA GLY A 205 -18.55 -8.38 1.71
C GLY A 205 -17.07 -8.10 1.89
N TYR A 206 -16.72 -7.00 2.56
CA TYR A 206 -15.32 -6.68 2.87
C TYR A 206 -14.65 -7.77 3.71
N TYR A 207 -15.36 -8.29 4.71
CA TYR A 207 -14.86 -9.39 5.54
C TYR A 207 -14.61 -10.67 4.74
N LEU A 208 -15.55 -11.04 3.85
CA LEU A 208 -15.39 -12.21 2.99
C LEU A 208 -14.27 -12.03 1.97
N GLU A 209 -14.11 -10.82 1.41
CA GLU A 209 -13.01 -10.48 0.50
C GLU A 209 -11.64 -10.60 1.18
N GLU A 210 -11.51 -10.12 2.41
CA GLU A 210 -10.28 -10.23 3.20
C GLU A 210 -9.90 -11.70 3.44
N LYS A 211 -10.86 -12.55 3.81
CA LYS A 211 -10.63 -13.99 4.06
C LYS A 211 -10.24 -14.77 2.82
N VAL A 212 -10.84 -14.45 1.68
CA VAL A 212 -10.63 -15.21 0.43
C VAL A 212 -9.40 -14.72 -0.33
N ASN A 213 -8.89 -13.52 -0.02
CA ASN A 213 -7.68 -12.99 -0.63
C ASN A 213 -6.43 -13.29 0.22
N PRO A 214 -5.60 -14.29 -0.13
CA PRO A 214 -4.41 -14.66 0.64
C PRO A 214 -3.35 -13.54 0.71
N ARG A 215 -3.41 -12.52 -0.17
CA ARG A 215 -2.54 -11.34 -0.08
C ARG A 215 -2.84 -10.47 1.14
N LEU A 216 -4.08 -10.50 1.63
CA LEU A 216 -4.53 -9.78 2.82
C LEU A 216 -4.42 -10.64 4.08
N SER A 217 -4.68 -11.96 3.99
CA SER A 217 -4.56 -12.87 5.16
C SER A 217 -3.14 -12.94 5.76
N ALA A 218 -2.09 -12.72 4.96
CA ALA A 218 -0.70 -12.66 5.47
C ALA A 218 -0.47 -11.44 6.39
N TYR A 219 -1.23 -10.35 6.19
CA TYR A 219 -1.21 -9.16 7.04
C TYR A 219 -1.83 -9.47 8.43
N THR A 220 -3.01 -10.09 8.45
CA THR A 220 -3.71 -10.44 9.69
C THR A 220 -2.98 -11.51 10.50
N ALA A 221 -2.29 -12.45 9.85
CA ALA A 221 -1.50 -13.49 10.51
C ALA A 221 -0.19 -12.96 11.14
N ALA A 222 0.42 -11.92 10.55
CA ALA A 222 1.57 -11.22 11.13
C ALA A 222 1.15 -10.39 12.36
N GLN A 223 -0.02 -9.73 12.30
CA GLN A 223 -0.59 -8.96 13.41
C GLN A 223 -1.02 -9.82 14.60
N LYS A 224 -1.32 -11.11 14.36
CA LYS A 224 -1.68 -12.08 15.41
C LYS A 224 -0.46 -12.62 16.18
N ARG A 225 0.76 -12.17 15.86
CA ARG A 225 1.95 -12.48 16.67
C ARG A 225 1.74 -11.95 18.07
N VAL A 226 1.87 -12.89 18.99
CA VAL A 226 1.54 -12.83 20.41
C VAL A 226 2.07 -11.54 21.04
N LYS A 227 1.21 -10.89 21.84
CA LYS A 227 1.54 -9.83 22.81
C LYS A 227 2.54 -10.38 23.85
N GLN A 228 3.75 -10.70 23.42
CA GLN A 228 4.85 -11.10 24.28
C GLN A 228 5.37 -9.85 24.96
N GLN A 229 5.68 -9.96 26.25
CA GLN A 229 6.28 -8.86 26.99
C GLN A 229 7.62 -8.49 26.35
N ILE A 230 7.74 -7.25 25.88
CA ILE A 230 8.99 -6.67 25.40
C ILE A 230 9.94 -6.64 26.60
N THR A 231 10.90 -7.55 26.61
CA THR A 231 11.94 -7.59 27.64
C THR A 231 13.13 -6.81 27.11
N VAL A 232 13.67 -5.88 27.91
CA VAL A 232 14.87 -5.13 27.53
C VAL A 232 16.08 -6.05 27.71
N ASN A 233 16.88 -6.19 26.67
CA ASN A 233 18.16 -6.86 26.74
C ASN A 233 19.20 -5.93 27.38
N GLU A 234 19.39 -6.06 28.69
CA GLU A 234 20.28 -5.22 29.49
C GLU A 234 21.74 -5.28 29.05
N GLU A 235 22.19 -6.40 28.47
CA GLU A 235 23.57 -6.56 27.99
C GLU A 235 23.86 -5.62 26.81
N LEU A 236 22.92 -5.48 25.88
CA LEU A 236 23.05 -4.57 24.74
C LEU A 236 23.10 -3.10 25.19
N VAL A 237 22.29 -2.78 26.21
CA VAL A 237 22.26 -1.43 26.80
C VAL A 237 23.57 -1.13 27.52
N ALA A 238 24.09 -2.08 28.32
CA ALA A 238 25.37 -1.93 29.03
C ALA A 238 26.57 -1.74 28.08
N GLN A 239 26.50 -2.29 26.87
CA GLN A 239 27.54 -2.14 25.84
C GLN A 239 27.40 -0.87 24.98
N ASN A 240 26.47 0.04 25.32
CA ASN A 240 26.15 1.25 24.55
C ASN A 240 25.79 0.97 23.08
N ILE A 241 25.08 -0.14 22.81
CA ILE A 241 24.60 -0.49 21.47
C ILE A 241 23.27 0.22 21.21
N ALA A 242 23.23 1.09 20.20
CA ALA A 242 22.02 1.80 19.78
C ALA A 242 21.07 0.87 18.98
N LEU A 243 21.64 0.07 18.08
CA LEU A 243 20.90 -0.89 17.25
C LEU A 243 21.70 -2.20 17.15
N ALA A 244 21.04 -3.33 17.38
CA ALA A 244 21.62 -4.66 17.18
C ALA A 244 20.74 -5.48 16.23
N VAL A 245 21.35 -6.04 15.20
CA VAL A 245 20.71 -7.01 14.30
C VAL A 245 21.30 -8.38 14.61
N ARG A 246 20.44 -9.37 14.82
CA ARG A 246 20.82 -10.75 15.18
C ARG A 246 20.17 -11.73 14.21
N ASP A 247 21.00 -12.41 13.44
CA ASP A 247 20.64 -13.52 12.54
C ASP A 247 19.42 -13.21 11.65
N LEU A 248 19.34 -11.97 11.16
CA LEU A 248 18.21 -11.49 10.37
C LEU A 248 18.19 -12.18 9.02
N SER A 249 17.08 -12.87 8.76
CA SER A 249 16.77 -13.43 7.44
C SER A 249 15.49 -12.83 6.89
N VAL A 250 15.44 -12.49 5.61
CA VAL A 250 14.26 -11.92 4.94
C VAL A 250 13.96 -12.67 3.66
N LYS A 251 12.70 -13.08 3.49
CA LYS A 251 12.22 -13.81 2.31
C LYS A 251 11.13 -13.03 1.58
N TYR A 252 11.23 -12.98 0.26
CA TYR A 252 10.21 -12.42 -0.63
C TYR A 252 9.57 -13.51 -1.49
N PRO A 253 8.27 -13.41 -1.80
CA PRO A 253 7.65 -14.34 -2.74
C PRO A 253 8.04 -13.98 -4.18
N LYS A 254 8.57 -14.96 -4.89
CA LYS A 254 8.93 -14.91 -6.31
C LYS A 254 8.38 -16.15 -7.01
N ASN A 255 7.51 -15.96 -8.00
CA ASN A 255 6.90 -17.04 -8.77
C ASN A 255 6.21 -18.13 -7.91
N GLY A 256 5.55 -17.73 -6.81
CA GLY A 256 4.86 -18.64 -5.91
C GLY A 256 5.76 -19.41 -4.94
N LYS A 257 7.09 -19.19 -4.96
CA LYS A 257 8.03 -19.70 -3.96
C LYS A 257 8.64 -18.54 -3.18
N PHE A 258 9.04 -18.76 -1.92
CA PHE A 258 9.80 -17.77 -1.17
C PHE A 258 11.28 -17.87 -1.52
N THR A 259 11.87 -16.75 -1.92
CA THR A 259 13.31 -16.60 -2.14
C THR A 259 13.90 -15.77 -1.01
N THR A 260 14.96 -16.27 -0.40
CA THR A 260 15.72 -15.53 0.61
C THR A 260 16.51 -14.41 -0.08
N VAL A 261 16.33 -13.18 0.40
CA VAL A 261 17.03 -11.98 -0.11
C VAL A 261 18.10 -11.51 0.87
N VAL A 262 17.87 -11.72 2.17
CA VAL A 262 18.84 -11.47 3.25
C VAL A 262 18.93 -12.74 4.08
N SER A 263 20.13 -13.18 4.41
CA SER A 263 20.39 -14.45 5.07
C SER A 263 21.37 -14.27 6.23
N ASP A 264 20.89 -14.53 7.44
CA ASP A 264 21.66 -14.60 8.69
C ASP A 264 22.58 -13.38 8.92
N VAL A 265 22.05 -12.19 8.66
CA VAL A 265 22.80 -10.94 8.84
C VAL A 265 22.86 -10.57 10.33
N ARG A 266 24.07 -10.28 10.81
CA ARG A 266 24.34 -9.89 12.20
C ARG A 266 25.32 -8.72 12.25
N PHE A 267 24.97 -7.66 12.97
CA PHE A 267 25.86 -6.54 13.25
C PHE A 267 25.32 -5.65 14.38
N ASP A 268 26.20 -4.78 14.90
CA ASP A 268 25.89 -3.82 15.96
C ASP A 268 26.27 -2.39 15.56
N VAL A 269 25.46 -1.41 15.95
CA VAL A 269 25.75 0.01 15.84
C VAL A 269 25.80 0.62 17.22
N LYS A 270 26.96 1.15 17.62
CA LYS A 270 27.14 1.83 18.90
C LYS A 270 26.53 3.23 18.88
N GLN A 271 26.24 3.76 20.05
CA GLN A 271 25.81 5.16 20.17
C GLN A 271 26.88 6.12 19.60
N GLY A 272 26.46 7.02 18.72
CA GLY A 272 27.33 7.99 18.05
C GLY A 272 28.20 7.42 16.93
N GLU A 273 28.08 6.12 16.61
CA GLU A 273 28.82 5.47 15.52
C GLU A 273 28.12 5.70 14.16
N VAL A 274 28.92 5.88 13.12
CA VAL A 274 28.44 5.80 11.73
C VAL A 274 28.88 4.48 11.10
N LEU A 275 27.92 3.56 10.91
CA LEU A 275 28.11 2.29 10.24
C LEU A 275 27.78 2.40 8.74
N GLY A 276 28.74 2.04 7.88
CA GLY A 276 28.55 1.92 6.45
C GLY A 276 28.03 0.55 6.03
N ILE A 277 27.10 0.50 5.08
CA ILE A 277 26.72 -0.73 4.40
C ILE A 277 26.90 -0.53 2.89
N VAL A 278 27.83 -1.28 2.30
CA VAL A 278 28.18 -1.21 0.87
C VAL A 278 27.92 -2.54 0.17
N GLY A 279 27.57 -2.47 -1.10
CA GLY A 279 27.45 -3.63 -1.97
C GLY A 279 26.74 -3.28 -3.27
N GLU A 280 26.78 -4.18 -4.24
CA GLU A 280 26.08 -4.00 -5.52
C GLU A 280 24.56 -3.83 -5.37
N SER A 281 23.91 -3.32 -6.43
CA SER A 281 22.46 -3.30 -6.51
C SER A 281 21.89 -4.72 -6.34
N GLY A 282 20.87 -4.86 -5.49
CA GLY A 282 20.28 -6.16 -5.16
C GLY A 282 21.04 -7.00 -4.13
N SER A 283 22.08 -6.48 -3.46
CA SER A 283 22.78 -7.22 -2.40
C SER A 283 22.02 -7.35 -1.07
N GLY A 284 20.85 -6.71 -0.93
CA GLY A 284 19.98 -6.80 0.26
C GLY A 284 20.03 -5.60 1.21
N LYS A 285 20.81 -4.55 0.92
CA LYS A 285 21.01 -3.38 1.82
C LYS A 285 19.70 -2.66 2.19
N THR A 286 18.93 -2.25 1.20
CA THR A 286 17.60 -1.62 1.40
C THR A 286 16.62 -2.55 2.12
N THR A 287 16.72 -3.87 1.89
CA THR A 287 15.92 -4.86 2.61
C THR A 287 16.26 -4.88 4.10
N VAL A 288 17.55 -4.80 4.46
CA VAL A 288 17.97 -4.67 5.87
C VAL A 288 17.44 -3.38 6.48
N ALA A 289 17.58 -2.23 5.79
CA ALA A 289 17.03 -0.95 6.25
C ALA A 289 15.51 -1.03 6.50
N SER A 290 14.77 -1.57 5.53
CA SER A 290 13.31 -1.73 5.61
C SER A 290 12.89 -2.73 6.69
N ALA A 291 13.71 -3.74 6.99
CA ALA A 291 13.46 -4.65 8.11
C ALA A 291 13.59 -3.93 9.46
N ILE A 292 14.61 -3.08 9.63
CA ILE A 292 14.83 -2.32 10.86
C ILE A 292 13.66 -1.40 11.17
N ILE A 293 13.14 -0.67 10.17
CA ILE A 293 11.99 0.23 10.35
C ILE A 293 10.62 -0.47 10.20
N GLN A 294 10.59 -1.79 10.07
CA GLN A 294 9.39 -2.59 9.82
C GLN A 294 8.50 -2.08 8.67
N GLN A 295 9.13 -1.78 7.55
CA GLN A 295 8.48 -1.38 6.29
C GLN A 295 8.84 -2.32 5.14
N LEU A 296 9.02 -3.61 5.45
CA LEU A 296 9.19 -4.63 4.42
C LEU A 296 7.96 -4.66 3.50
N ARG A 297 8.18 -4.63 2.19
CA ARG A 297 7.09 -4.71 1.21
C ARG A 297 6.36 -6.05 1.34
N SER A 298 5.07 -6.02 1.65
CA SER A 298 4.21 -7.20 1.61
C SER A 298 4.29 -7.88 0.23
N PRO A 299 4.39 -9.22 0.14
CA PRO A 299 4.24 -10.24 1.19
C PRO A 299 5.59 -10.76 1.75
N ALA A 300 6.60 -9.90 1.92
CA ALA A 300 7.84 -10.28 2.57
C ALA A 300 7.58 -10.80 3.99
N HIS A 301 8.38 -11.78 4.43
CA HIS A 301 8.36 -12.25 5.82
C HIS A 301 9.78 -12.43 6.35
N VAL A 302 9.93 -12.19 7.65
CA VAL A 302 11.13 -12.50 8.44
C VAL A 302 10.91 -13.88 9.07
N PRO A 303 11.50 -14.96 8.50
CA PRO A 303 11.37 -16.31 9.08
C PRO A 303 11.98 -16.42 10.48
N HIS A 304 13.13 -15.77 10.71
CA HIS A 304 13.87 -15.78 11.95
C HIS A 304 14.82 -14.58 12.05
N GLY A 305 15.36 -14.37 13.25
CA GLY A 305 16.22 -13.24 13.59
C GLY A 305 15.49 -12.21 14.48
N ALA A 306 16.25 -11.32 15.10
CA ALA A 306 15.77 -10.28 16.02
C ALA A 306 16.43 -8.93 15.68
N ILE A 307 15.70 -7.83 15.91
CA ILE A 307 16.22 -6.47 15.68
C ILE A 307 15.97 -5.68 16.96
N TYR A 308 17.04 -5.36 17.69
CA TYR A 308 16.95 -4.63 18.94
C TYR A 308 17.29 -3.16 18.72
N PHE A 309 16.45 -2.28 19.24
CA PHE A 309 16.71 -0.85 19.34
C PHE A 309 16.67 -0.42 20.81
N GLU A 310 17.78 0.14 21.31
CA GLU A 310 17.99 0.44 22.73
C GLU A 310 17.61 -0.77 23.63
N GLY A 311 18.03 -1.98 23.23
CA GLY A 311 17.78 -3.23 23.96
C GLY A 311 16.37 -3.82 23.79
N ARG A 312 15.43 -3.15 23.12
CA ARG A 312 14.06 -3.66 22.90
C ARG A 312 13.93 -4.29 21.52
N ASP A 313 13.43 -5.53 21.44
CA ASP A 313 13.21 -6.20 20.14
C ASP A 313 12.03 -5.56 19.41
N LEU A 314 12.34 -4.82 18.34
CA LEU A 314 11.35 -4.15 17.52
C LEU A 314 10.33 -5.14 16.98
N GLN A 315 10.71 -6.36 16.62
CA GLN A 315 9.78 -7.32 15.96
C GLN A 315 8.60 -7.75 16.84
N LEU A 316 8.66 -7.47 18.15
CA LEU A 316 7.58 -7.75 19.10
C LEU A 316 6.64 -6.56 19.34
N PHE A 317 6.95 -5.40 18.76
CA PHE A 317 6.19 -4.18 18.98
C PHE A 317 4.86 -4.23 18.21
N SER A 318 3.82 -3.61 18.77
CA SER A 318 2.57 -3.33 18.08
C SER A 318 2.75 -2.25 17.00
N ASP A 319 1.73 -2.08 16.15
CA ASP A 319 1.72 -1.02 15.14
C ASP A 319 1.81 0.38 15.78
N GLU A 320 1.19 0.58 16.94
CA GLU A 320 1.29 1.82 17.74
C GLU A 320 2.69 2.02 18.31
N GLU A 321 3.30 0.99 18.91
CA GLU A 321 4.65 1.09 19.48
C GLU A 321 5.70 1.37 18.38
N ILE A 322 5.59 0.73 17.21
CA ILE A 322 6.45 1.03 16.06
C ILE A 322 6.18 2.42 15.47
N ARG A 323 4.96 2.95 15.61
CA ARG A 323 4.66 4.33 15.24
C ARG A 323 5.36 5.33 16.17
N GLU A 324 5.54 5.03 17.45
CA GLU A 324 6.30 5.88 18.39
C GLU A 324 7.82 5.82 18.16
N VAL A 325 8.33 4.72 17.60
CA VAL A 325 9.76 4.61 17.26
C VAL A 325 10.09 5.34 15.96
N ARG A 326 9.29 5.13 14.91
CA ARG A 326 9.51 5.75 13.59
C ARG A 326 9.33 7.25 13.66
N GLY A 327 10.21 8.01 13.01
CA GLY A 327 10.14 9.47 12.95
C GLY A 327 10.62 10.17 14.22
N GLN A 328 10.25 9.67 15.41
CA GLN A 328 10.63 10.29 16.69
C GLN A 328 11.95 9.78 17.26
N GLN A 329 12.23 8.47 17.17
CA GLN A 329 13.47 7.88 17.68
C GLN A 329 14.41 7.46 16.55
N ILE A 330 13.85 6.95 15.45
CA ILE A 330 14.56 6.56 14.23
C ILE A 330 14.10 7.42 13.05
N GLY A 331 15.00 8.25 12.53
CA GLY A 331 14.82 8.97 11.27
C GLY A 331 15.19 8.08 10.07
N TYR A 332 14.48 8.22 8.96
CA TYR A 332 14.75 7.47 7.74
C TYR A 332 14.83 8.39 6.53
N ILE A 333 15.98 8.37 5.85
CA ILE A 333 16.20 9.04 4.57
C ILE A 333 16.17 7.95 3.50
N ALA A 334 15.04 7.81 2.81
CA ALA A 334 14.79 6.72 1.88
C ALA A 334 15.52 6.88 0.54
N GLN A 335 15.73 5.76 -0.16
CA GLN A 335 16.21 5.76 -1.54
C GLN A 335 15.24 6.53 -2.45
N ALA A 336 15.78 7.31 -3.38
CA ALA A 336 15.01 8.17 -4.29
C ALA A 336 14.06 9.14 -3.58
N ALA A 337 14.39 9.57 -2.36
CA ALA A 337 13.56 10.48 -1.58
C ALA A 337 13.29 11.83 -2.27
N MET A 338 14.03 12.20 -3.31
CA MET A 338 13.68 13.35 -4.17
C MET A 338 12.28 13.25 -4.79
N ASN A 339 11.78 12.02 -4.97
CA ASN A 339 10.41 11.72 -5.39
C ASN A 339 9.45 11.53 -4.19
N ALA A 340 9.96 11.49 -2.96
CA ALA A 340 9.15 11.37 -1.75
C ALA A 340 8.50 12.71 -1.35
N LEU A 341 9.07 13.85 -1.75
CA LEU A 341 8.41 15.13 -1.59
C LEU A 341 7.18 15.21 -2.51
N ASN A 342 6.03 15.52 -1.92
CA ASN A 342 4.80 15.72 -2.66
C ASN A 342 4.91 17.01 -3.51
N PRO A 343 4.80 16.93 -4.86
CA PRO A 343 5.04 18.07 -5.73
C PRO A 343 3.93 19.14 -5.69
N VAL A 344 2.75 18.82 -5.14
CA VAL A 344 1.59 19.74 -5.05
C VAL A 344 1.41 20.31 -3.63
N VAL A 345 2.36 20.09 -2.74
CA VAL A 345 2.34 20.57 -1.35
C VAL A 345 3.64 21.33 -1.07
N SER A 346 3.54 22.45 -0.35
CA SER A 346 4.73 23.23 0.04
C SER A 346 5.61 22.47 1.03
N VAL A 347 6.88 22.86 1.13
CA VAL A 347 7.83 22.30 2.11
C VAL A 347 7.31 22.45 3.54
N GLU A 348 6.80 23.64 3.89
CA GLU A 348 6.25 23.96 5.22
C GLU A 348 5.16 22.97 5.63
N LYS A 349 4.20 22.69 4.74
CA LYS A 349 3.11 21.75 5.04
C LYS A 349 3.61 20.33 5.28
N GLN A 350 4.60 19.87 4.52
CA GLN A 350 5.18 18.53 4.67
C GLN A 350 6.01 18.41 5.96
N LEU A 351 6.81 19.43 6.29
CA LEU A 351 7.55 19.46 7.56
C LEU A 351 6.62 19.58 8.78
N LYS A 352 5.55 20.37 8.66
CA LYS A 352 4.49 20.46 9.67
C LYS A 352 3.79 19.12 9.90
N GLU A 353 3.51 18.36 8.85
CA GLU A 353 2.94 17.02 8.95
C GLU A 353 3.87 16.07 9.73
N ALA A 354 5.17 16.09 9.43
CA ALA A 354 6.16 15.28 10.16
C ALA A 354 6.23 15.61 11.66
N LEU A 355 6.07 16.89 12.04
CA LEU A 355 6.00 17.31 13.45
C LEU A 355 4.68 16.85 14.11
N LEU A 356 3.55 17.14 13.48
CA LEU A 356 2.22 16.84 14.02
C LEU A 356 1.92 15.34 14.08
N ALA A 357 2.64 14.52 13.31
CA ALA A 357 2.54 13.06 13.38
C ALA A 357 2.95 12.50 14.75
N HIS A 358 3.79 13.21 15.52
CA HIS A 358 4.34 12.73 16.80
C HIS A 358 4.19 13.73 17.95
N GLN A 359 3.92 15.00 17.68
CA GLN A 359 3.95 16.06 18.70
C GLN A 359 2.73 16.96 18.62
N THR A 360 2.23 17.37 19.78
CA THR A 360 1.21 18.41 19.89
C THR A 360 1.91 19.73 20.18
N LEU A 361 1.89 20.65 19.21
CA LEU A 361 2.60 21.93 19.26
C LEU A 361 1.67 23.05 18.81
N SER A 362 1.89 24.26 19.31
CA SER A 362 1.24 25.45 18.79
C SER A 362 1.77 25.81 17.40
N THR A 363 0.99 26.58 16.64
CA THR A 363 1.42 27.04 15.29
C THR A 363 2.75 27.78 15.33
N LYS A 364 2.98 28.59 16.38
CA LYS A 364 4.22 29.37 16.53
C LYS A 364 5.44 28.45 16.72
N GLU A 365 5.32 27.44 17.58
CA GLU A 365 6.40 26.47 17.82
C GLU A 365 6.70 25.62 16.58
N ILE A 366 5.68 25.31 15.78
CA ILE A 366 5.86 24.59 14.51
C ILE A 366 6.68 25.43 13.54
N ASP A 367 6.33 26.69 13.36
CA ASP A 367 7.03 27.60 12.45
C ASP A 367 8.49 27.79 12.86
N GLU A 368 8.75 28.00 14.16
CA GLU A 368 10.11 28.11 14.70
C GLU A 368 10.95 26.85 14.43
N ARG A 369 10.37 25.66 14.63
CA ARG A 369 11.08 24.39 14.36
C ARG A 369 11.32 24.13 12.89
N ILE A 370 10.41 24.54 12.02
CA ILE A 370 10.59 24.44 10.57
C ILE A 370 11.76 25.33 10.14
N ASP A 371 11.79 26.57 10.62
CA ASP A 371 12.86 27.51 10.29
C ASP A 371 14.21 27.02 10.83
N GLU A 372 14.26 26.52 12.07
CA GLU A 372 15.45 25.89 12.65
C GLU A 372 15.94 24.69 11.81
N ALA A 373 15.03 23.80 11.42
CA ALA A 373 15.37 22.60 10.64
C ALA A 373 15.92 22.96 9.26
N LEU A 374 15.35 23.97 8.60
CA LEU A 374 15.85 24.46 7.31
C LEU A 374 17.24 25.10 7.45
N ILE A 375 17.46 25.92 8.48
CA ILE A 375 18.75 26.54 8.75
C ILE A 375 19.82 25.46 9.03
N GLN A 376 19.50 24.43 9.80
CA GLN A 376 20.42 23.31 10.10
C GLN A 376 20.91 22.60 8.84
N VAL A 377 20.03 22.43 7.85
CA VAL A 377 20.41 21.82 6.55
C VAL A 377 20.97 22.82 5.55
N GLY A 378 21.19 24.08 5.94
CA GLY A 378 21.78 25.13 5.11
C GLY A 378 20.81 25.74 4.09
N LEU A 379 19.51 25.75 4.38
CA LEU A 379 18.49 26.42 3.58
C LEU A 379 17.96 27.66 4.32
N GLU A 380 17.75 28.74 3.58
CA GLU A 380 17.07 29.93 4.12
C GLU A 380 15.59 29.62 4.43
N PRO A 381 15.02 30.12 5.53
CA PRO A 381 13.62 29.90 5.92
C PRO A 381 12.59 30.23 4.83
N LYS A 382 12.90 31.18 3.93
CA LYS A 382 12.03 31.54 2.79
C LYS A 382 11.66 30.35 1.91
N TRP A 383 12.52 29.32 1.85
CA TRP A 383 12.29 28.11 1.05
C TRP A 383 11.20 27.21 1.62
N ARG A 384 10.69 27.46 2.83
CA ARG A 384 9.56 26.72 3.40
C ARG A 384 8.28 26.87 2.55
N TYR A 385 8.12 27.99 1.86
CA TYR A 385 6.95 28.25 1.01
C TYR A 385 7.05 27.64 -0.38
N ALA A 386 8.24 27.15 -0.76
CA ALA A 386 8.45 26.57 -2.08
C ALA A 386 7.82 25.19 -2.21
N PHE A 387 7.55 24.80 -3.45
CA PHE A 387 7.15 23.46 -3.85
C PHE A 387 8.37 22.64 -4.30
N SER A 388 8.25 21.31 -4.27
CA SER A 388 9.35 20.40 -4.66
C SER A 388 9.96 20.73 -6.03
N HIS A 389 9.13 21.10 -7.01
CA HIS A 389 9.57 21.41 -8.37
C HIS A 389 10.32 22.74 -8.51
N GLU A 390 10.24 23.63 -7.51
CA GLU A 390 10.95 24.92 -7.47
C GLU A 390 12.35 24.80 -6.83
N LEU A 391 12.66 23.65 -6.24
CA LEU A 391 13.93 23.37 -5.57
C LEU A 391 14.90 22.61 -6.50
N SER A 392 16.19 22.93 -6.40
CA SER A 392 17.26 22.12 -7.01
C SER A 392 17.33 20.73 -6.36
N GLY A 393 17.99 19.76 -7.02
CA GLY A 393 18.17 18.42 -6.45
C GLY A 393 18.79 18.47 -5.05
N GLY A 394 19.90 19.19 -4.88
CA GLY A 394 20.56 19.33 -3.56
C GLY A 394 19.65 19.97 -2.50
N MET A 395 18.85 20.96 -2.88
CA MET A 395 17.88 21.59 -1.97
C MET A 395 16.77 20.63 -1.56
N ARG A 396 16.22 19.82 -2.50
CA ARG A 396 15.25 18.78 -2.16
C ARG A 396 15.83 17.78 -1.18
N GLN A 397 17.07 17.35 -1.40
CA GLN A 397 17.76 16.42 -0.50
C GLN A 397 17.95 17.01 0.90
N ARG A 398 18.32 18.29 0.99
CA ARG A 398 18.41 19.00 2.28
C ARG A 398 17.05 19.06 2.99
N VAL A 399 15.96 19.33 2.26
CA VAL A 399 14.59 19.29 2.84
C VAL A 399 14.23 17.90 3.37
N ILE A 400 14.58 16.83 2.64
CA ILE A 400 14.34 15.44 3.10
C ILE A 400 15.13 15.13 4.36
N ILE A 401 16.39 15.56 4.43
CA ILE A 401 17.22 15.42 5.64
C ILE A 401 16.59 16.19 6.80
N ALA A 402 16.14 17.42 6.57
CA ALA A 402 15.45 18.21 7.59
C ALA A 402 14.19 17.49 8.09
N MET A 403 13.38 16.95 7.17
CA MET A 403 12.17 16.20 7.50
C MET A 403 12.47 14.95 8.34
N ALA A 404 13.53 14.20 8.01
CA ALA A 404 13.95 13.02 8.76
C ALA A 404 14.48 13.36 10.16
N LEU A 405 14.98 14.58 10.37
CA LEU A 405 15.60 15.04 11.61
C LEU A 405 14.72 15.99 12.44
N ILE A 406 13.58 16.46 11.92
CA ILE A 406 12.78 17.52 12.55
C ILE A 406 12.26 17.15 13.95
N ASN A 407 12.05 15.86 14.18
CA ASN A 407 11.64 15.31 15.48
C ASN A 407 12.82 14.97 16.40
N LYS A 408 14.06 15.33 16.00
CA LYS A 408 15.31 15.09 16.73
C LYS A 408 15.51 13.61 17.11
N PRO A 409 15.49 12.69 16.13
CA PRO A 409 15.72 11.27 16.38
C PRO A 409 17.12 11.04 16.95
N ARG A 410 17.33 9.91 17.64
CA ARG A 410 18.66 9.50 18.14
C ARG A 410 19.43 8.66 17.12
N PHE A 411 18.70 8.05 16.19
CA PHE A 411 19.24 7.15 15.18
C PHE A 411 18.74 7.52 13.80
N VAL A 412 19.60 7.43 12.79
CA VAL A 412 19.25 7.72 11.39
C VAL A 412 19.68 6.58 10.48
N ILE A 413 18.78 6.16 9.59
CA ILE A 413 19.13 5.28 8.48
C ILE A 413 19.07 6.12 7.21
N ALA A 414 20.21 6.27 6.54
CA ALA A 414 20.34 6.95 5.27
C ALA A 414 20.55 5.93 4.15
N ASP A 415 19.49 5.64 3.38
CA ASP A 415 19.53 4.67 2.28
C ASP A 415 19.71 5.37 0.94
N GLU A 416 20.92 5.25 0.38
CA GLU A 416 21.31 5.91 -0.87
C GLU A 416 21.03 7.44 -0.89
N PRO A 417 21.47 8.20 0.15
CA PRO A 417 21.09 9.60 0.33
C PRO A 417 21.70 10.56 -0.71
N THR A 418 22.61 10.07 -1.56
CA THR A 418 23.31 10.86 -2.57
C THR A 418 22.99 10.44 -4.00
N THR A 419 22.14 9.43 -4.20
CA THR A 419 21.85 8.91 -5.54
C THR A 419 21.04 9.90 -6.38
N GLY A 420 21.43 10.04 -7.64
CA GLY A 420 20.79 10.98 -8.58
C GLY A 420 21.25 12.44 -8.44
N LEU A 421 22.22 12.72 -7.57
CA LEU A 421 22.86 14.03 -7.43
C LEU A 421 24.17 14.12 -8.22
N ASP A 422 24.51 15.34 -8.64
CA ASP A 422 25.84 15.65 -9.17
C ASP A 422 26.93 15.44 -8.09
N VAL A 423 28.13 15.05 -8.51
CA VAL A 423 29.24 14.64 -7.65
C VAL A 423 29.58 15.71 -6.61
N MET A 424 29.59 17.00 -6.99
CA MET A 424 29.87 18.08 -6.03
C MET A 424 28.79 18.18 -4.95
N VAL A 425 27.53 18.06 -5.34
CA VAL A 425 26.39 18.09 -4.40
C VAL A 425 26.40 16.86 -3.49
N GLN A 426 26.80 15.68 -4.00
CA GLN A 426 26.95 14.48 -3.16
C GLN A 426 27.93 14.72 -2.01
N VAL A 427 29.10 15.32 -2.31
CA VAL A 427 30.11 15.65 -1.30
C VAL A 427 29.55 16.62 -0.26
N GLU A 428 28.83 17.66 -0.68
CA GLU A 428 28.18 18.60 0.25
C GLU A 428 27.17 17.92 1.18
N ILE A 429 26.34 17.02 0.64
CA ILE A 429 25.34 16.28 1.42
C ILE A 429 26.01 15.34 2.44
N ILE A 430 27.08 14.67 2.04
CA ILE A 430 27.87 13.81 2.94
C ILE A 430 28.48 14.62 4.07
N GLN A 431 29.07 15.78 3.76
CA GLN A 431 29.64 16.68 4.76
C GLN A 431 28.55 17.22 5.71
N LEU A 432 27.38 17.56 5.17
CA LEU A 432 26.22 17.98 5.97
C LEU A 432 25.79 16.88 6.94
N LEU A 433 25.63 15.64 6.46
CA LEU A 433 25.25 14.51 7.32
C LEU A 433 26.29 14.26 8.41
N ARG A 434 27.60 14.34 8.10
CA ARG A 434 28.65 14.19 9.12
C ARG A 434 28.65 15.34 10.13
N LYS A 435 28.35 16.57 9.70
CA LYS A 435 28.19 17.73 10.59
C LYS A 435 27.02 17.50 11.55
N LEU A 436 25.83 17.21 11.01
CA LEU A 436 24.62 16.96 11.80
C LEU A 436 24.79 15.79 12.75
N GLN A 437 25.47 14.72 12.31
CA GLN A 437 25.77 13.56 13.15
C GLN A 437 26.58 13.94 14.40
N ARG A 438 27.57 14.83 14.27
CA ARG A 438 28.39 15.30 15.40
C ARG A 438 27.63 16.28 16.28
N GLU A 439 26.94 17.25 15.69
CA GLU A 439 26.21 18.30 16.42
C GLU A 439 25.04 17.72 17.23
N LEU A 440 24.37 16.71 16.70
CA LEU A 440 23.20 16.07 17.31
C LEU A 440 23.52 14.73 18.01
N ASN A 441 24.80 14.33 18.03
CA ASN A 441 25.27 13.05 18.57
C ASN A 441 24.47 11.83 18.05
N LEU A 442 24.20 11.81 16.74
CA LEU A 442 23.39 10.77 16.10
C LEU A 442 24.19 9.49 15.92
N SER A 443 23.51 8.37 16.08
CA SER A 443 23.99 7.08 15.56
C SER A 443 23.42 6.90 14.16
N MET A 444 24.22 6.41 13.20
CA MET A 444 23.79 6.39 11.80
C MET A 444 24.18 5.12 11.06
N ILE A 445 23.25 4.58 10.27
CA ILE A 445 23.56 3.65 9.18
C ILE A 445 23.57 4.44 7.88
N PHE A 446 24.69 4.38 7.16
CA PHE A 446 24.85 4.99 5.84
C PHE A 446 24.97 3.89 4.79
N ILE A 447 23.99 3.79 3.91
CA ILE A 447 23.92 2.78 2.86
C ILE A 447 24.20 3.43 1.51
N SER A 448 25.13 2.86 0.75
CA SER A 448 25.38 3.29 -0.62
C SER A 448 25.98 2.14 -1.43
N HIS A 449 25.91 2.25 -2.75
CA HIS A 449 26.71 1.43 -3.66
C HIS A 449 28.05 2.11 -4.03
N ASP A 450 28.22 3.40 -3.70
CA ASP A 450 29.44 4.16 -3.95
C ASP A 450 30.40 4.07 -2.76
N LEU A 451 31.43 3.23 -2.89
CA LEU A 451 32.40 2.95 -1.83
C LEU A 451 33.20 4.19 -1.39
N PRO A 452 33.73 5.05 -2.28
CA PRO A 452 34.32 6.34 -1.92
C PRO A 452 33.47 7.20 -0.99
N ALA A 453 32.18 7.39 -1.30
CA ALA A 453 31.26 8.14 -0.45
C ALA A 453 31.17 7.53 0.95
N VAL A 454 31.00 6.21 1.05
CA VAL A 454 30.87 5.53 2.35
C VAL A 454 32.16 5.62 3.17
N LEU A 455 33.33 5.44 2.54
CA LEU A 455 34.63 5.53 3.22
C LEU A 455 34.91 6.93 3.80
N SER A 456 34.32 7.97 3.22
CA SER A 456 34.53 9.35 3.65
C SER A 456 33.78 9.73 4.93
N ILE A 457 32.67 9.05 5.25
CA ILE A 457 31.75 9.40 6.35
C ILE A 457 31.71 8.38 7.50
N THR A 458 32.04 7.12 7.23
CA THR A 458 31.82 6.01 8.15
C THR A 458 33.01 5.72 9.06
N ASP A 459 32.71 5.28 10.28
CA ASP A 459 33.70 4.84 11.26
C ASP A 459 33.99 3.33 11.07
N ARG A 460 32.93 2.55 10.79
CA ARG A 460 32.98 1.11 10.48
C ARG A 460 32.24 0.81 9.19
N LEU A 461 32.65 -0.23 8.47
CA LEU A 461 32.09 -0.62 7.18
C LEU A 461 31.73 -2.10 7.15
N ILE A 462 30.56 -2.40 6.60
CA ILE A 462 30.07 -3.74 6.25
C ILE A 462 29.95 -3.82 4.73
N ILE A 463 30.45 -4.90 4.14
CA ILE A 463 30.27 -5.22 2.73
C ILE A 463 29.29 -6.38 2.60
N MET A 464 28.22 -6.15 1.85
CA MET A 464 27.16 -7.11 1.58
C MET A 464 27.21 -7.61 0.14
N LYS A 465 27.03 -8.93 -0.02
CA LYS A 465 26.87 -9.58 -1.32
C LYS A 465 25.85 -10.70 -1.24
N TYR A 466 24.91 -10.75 -2.19
CA TYR A 466 23.87 -11.78 -2.28
C TYR A 466 23.11 -12.04 -0.96
N GLY A 467 22.84 -10.99 -0.18
CA GLY A 467 22.10 -11.12 1.07
C GLY A 467 22.94 -11.49 2.29
N HIS A 468 24.26 -11.61 2.16
CA HIS A 468 25.18 -11.95 3.24
C HIS A 468 26.18 -10.82 3.51
N ILE A 469 26.61 -10.69 4.76
CA ILE A 469 27.82 -9.91 5.10
C ILE A 469 29.03 -10.75 4.70
N VAL A 470 29.89 -10.21 3.85
CA VAL A 470 31.08 -10.91 3.35
C VAL A 470 32.40 -10.32 3.88
N ASP A 471 32.36 -9.10 4.41
CA ASP A 471 33.51 -8.44 5.04
C ASP A 471 33.03 -7.34 5.98
N GLU A 472 33.73 -7.12 7.10
CA GLU A 472 33.40 -6.11 8.10
C GLU A 472 34.66 -5.63 8.83
N GLY A 473 34.74 -4.33 9.13
CA GLY A 473 35.82 -3.77 9.94
C GLY A 473 35.87 -2.25 9.94
N PRO A 474 36.82 -1.64 10.65
CA PRO A 474 37.01 -0.19 10.64
C PRO A 474 37.25 0.31 9.21
N SER A 475 36.54 1.36 8.78
CA SER A 475 36.47 1.75 7.36
C SER A 475 37.85 1.99 6.75
N LYS A 476 38.75 2.66 7.49
CA LYS A 476 40.14 2.93 7.06
C LYS A 476 41.02 1.68 6.98
N ALA A 477 40.80 0.71 7.86
CA ALA A 477 41.57 -0.53 7.89
C ALA A 477 41.10 -1.43 6.74
N LEU A 478 39.79 -1.62 6.59
CA LEU A 478 39.19 -2.48 5.58
C LEU A 478 39.58 -2.04 4.16
N ALA A 479 39.60 -0.73 3.88
CA ALA A 479 40.07 -0.18 2.60
C ALA A 479 41.54 -0.51 2.27
N LYS A 480 42.40 -0.74 3.27
CA LYS A 480 43.84 -0.98 3.08
C LYS A 480 44.21 -2.45 3.18
N THR A 481 43.66 -3.17 4.15
CA THR A 481 44.14 -4.48 4.60
C THR A 481 43.17 -5.63 4.34
N SER A 482 41.97 -5.39 3.79
CA SER A 482 41.02 -6.48 3.53
C SER A 482 41.65 -7.57 2.66
N THR A 483 41.41 -8.82 3.03
CA THR A 483 41.84 -10.01 2.28
C THR A 483 40.70 -10.61 1.46
N HIS A 484 39.47 -10.11 1.61
CA HIS A 484 38.31 -10.68 0.96
C HIS A 484 38.30 -10.32 -0.55
N PRO A 485 38.21 -11.30 -1.47
CA PRO A 485 38.34 -11.05 -2.91
C PRO A 485 37.31 -10.08 -3.49
N TYR A 486 36.07 -10.12 -2.98
CA TYR A 486 35.03 -9.19 -3.43
C TYR A 486 35.30 -7.76 -2.99
N THR A 487 35.74 -7.60 -1.74
CA THR A 487 36.10 -6.30 -1.17
C THR A 487 37.24 -5.67 -1.94
N ARG A 488 38.28 -6.45 -2.27
CA ARG A 488 39.40 -5.99 -3.10
C ARG A 488 38.94 -5.51 -4.46
N ARG A 489 38.08 -6.28 -5.15
CA ARG A 489 37.52 -5.85 -6.44
C ARG A 489 36.77 -4.52 -6.35
N LEU A 490 36.00 -4.28 -5.28
CA LEU A 490 35.30 -3.02 -5.08
C LEU A 490 36.27 -1.85 -4.83
N ILE A 491 37.33 -2.07 -4.05
CA ILE A 491 38.36 -1.06 -3.76
C ILE A 491 39.19 -0.77 -5.00
N ASP A 492 39.62 -1.78 -5.74
CA ASP A 492 40.44 -1.66 -6.94
C ASP A 492 39.69 -1.00 -8.10
N ALA A 493 38.35 -1.04 -8.08
CA ALA A 493 37.49 -0.33 -9.03
C ALA A 493 37.41 1.19 -8.75
N ILE A 494 37.92 1.67 -7.62
CA ILE A 494 37.96 3.11 -7.31
C ILE A 494 39.00 3.77 -8.24
N PRO A 495 38.60 4.76 -9.06
CA PRO A 495 39.55 5.46 -9.92
C PRO A 495 40.57 6.22 -9.09
N LEU A 496 41.85 5.89 -9.27
CA LEU A 496 42.96 6.65 -8.69
C LEU A 496 43.13 7.94 -9.48
N LEU A 497 42.81 9.09 -8.87
CA LEU A 497 43.19 10.38 -9.42
C LEU A 497 44.71 10.50 -9.36
N GLN A 498 45.39 10.27 -10.48
CA GLN A 498 46.79 10.64 -10.61
C GLN A 498 46.87 12.17 -10.57
N PRO A 499 47.69 12.78 -9.69
CA PRO A 499 47.91 14.21 -9.75
C PRO A 499 48.44 14.55 -11.13
N ARG A 500 47.77 15.49 -11.81
CA ARG A 500 48.23 16.06 -13.06
C ARG A 500 49.65 16.55 -12.81
N LYS A 501 50.66 15.94 -13.42
CA LYS A 501 52.01 16.53 -13.47
C LYS A 501 51.83 17.90 -14.10
N GLU A 502 51.99 18.95 -13.32
CA GLU A 502 52.20 20.28 -13.86
C GLU A 502 53.51 20.21 -14.65
N GLU A 503 53.41 20.05 -15.97
CA GLU A 503 54.51 20.43 -16.84
C GLU A 503 54.66 21.93 -16.70
N VAL A 504 55.55 22.34 -15.79
CA VAL A 504 56.12 23.68 -15.75
C VAL A 504 56.79 23.87 -17.11
N ARG A 505 56.08 24.51 -18.04
CA ARG A 505 56.71 25.10 -19.21
C ARG A 505 57.48 26.30 -18.70
N ASP A 506 58.79 26.12 -18.52
CA ASP A 506 59.73 27.21 -18.43
C ASP A 506 59.61 28.03 -19.73
N VAL A 507 58.84 29.12 -19.64
CA VAL A 507 58.90 30.19 -20.64
C VAL A 507 60.18 30.95 -20.35
N VAL A 508 61.26 30.54 -21.01
CA VAL A 508 62.50 31.31 -21.06
C VAL A 508 62.23 32.57 -21.89
N HIS A 509 62.67 33.70 -21.32
CA HIS A 509 62.54 35.09 -21.78
C HIS A 509 62.91 35.35 -23.24
#